data_AF-A0AAW7QP25-F1
#
_entry.id   AF-A0AAW7QP25-F1
#
_cell.length_a   1.000
_cell.length_b   1.000
_cell.length_c   1.000
_cell.angle_alpha   90.00
_cell.angle_beta   90.00
_cell.angle_gamma   90.00
#
_symmetry.space_group_name_H-M   'P 1'
#
loop_
_entity.id
_entity.type
_entity.pdbx_description
1 polymer ?
#
loop_
_entity_poly.entity_id
_entity_poly.type
_entity_poly.pdbx_seq_one_letter_code
_entity_poly.pdbx_strand_id
1 'polypeptide(L)'
;MPEERTITLLAGLFKREPLQLVAGTDYPPARAERLPFVVCRYTEVELQLALLTCDQEWIAQRGQVAAARAAVILDEWRVRLERLAQETLDQRELALIAAARRSLDR
;
A
#
# COMPACT_ATOMS: atom_id res chain seq x y z
N MET A 1 26.96 13.81 -0.73
CA MET A 1 26.34 12.53 -1.12
C MET A 1 25.39 12.10 -0.02
N PRO A 2 24.13 11.73 -0.34
CA PRO A 2 23.14 11.29 0.65
C PRO A 2 23.63 10.06 1.43
N GLU A 3 23.18 9.95 2.67
CA GLU A 3 23.48 8.79 3.52
C GLU A 3 22.53 7.62 3.23
N GLU A 4 22.92 6.42 3.68
CA GLU A 4 22.15 5.17 3.57
C GLU A 4 20.69 5.37 4.03
N ARG A 5 20.49 6.00 5.20
CA ARG A 5 19.16 6.33 5.74
C ARG A 5 18.34 7.21 4.80
N THR A 6 18.98 8.18 4.15
CA THR A 6 18.29 9.09 3.22
C THR A 6 17.83 8.33 1.98
N ILE A 7 18.69 7.47 1.41
CA ILE A 7 18.34 6.63 0.28
C ILE A 7 17.19 5.69 0.63
N THR A 8 17.24 5.03 1.79
CA THR A 8 16.18 4.15 2.29
C THR A 8 14.83 4.87 2.40
N LEU A 9 14.82 6.08 2.98
CA LEU A 9 13.59 6.87 3.11
C LEU A 9 13.04 7.32 1.75
N LEU A 10 13.90 7.80 0.86
CA LEU A 10 13.50 8.22 -0.49
C LEU A 10 12.99 7.02 -1.31
N ALA A 11 13.61 5.85 -1.17
CA ALA A 11 13.19 4.64 -1.85
C ALA A 11 11.76 4.25 -1.44
N GLY A 12 11.45 4.32 -0.15
CA GLY A 12 10.09 4.13 0.38
C GLY A 12 9.11 5.15 -0.20
N LEU A 13 9.47 6.44 -0.15
CA LEU A 13 8.63 7.54 -0.67
C LEU A 13 8.32 7.39 -2.17
N PHE A 14 9.30 6.98 -2.97
CA PHE A 14 9.16 6.81 -4.42
C PHE A 14 8.68 5.41 -4.84
N LYS A 15 8.31 4.54 -3.88
CA LYS A 15 7.86 3.16 -4.13
C LYS A 15 8.86 2.33 -4.95
N ARG A 16 10.17 2.55 -4.74
CA ARG A 16 11.28 1.84 -5.40
C ARG A 16 12.14 1.12 -4.38
N GLU A 17 12.93 0.14 -4.82
CA GLU A 17 13.95 -0.45 -3.93
C GLU A 17 15.14 0.51 -3.87
N PRO A 18 15.88 0.54 -2.74
CA PRO A 18 17.07 1.37 -2.61
C PRO A 18 18.06 1.18 -3.77
N LEU A 19 18.30 -0.07 -4.18
CA LEU A 19 19.16 -0.40 -5.31
C LEU A 19 18.61 0.11 -6.65
N GLN A 20 17.29 0.08 -6.83
CA GLN A 20 16.65 0.65 -8.01
C GLN A 20 16.70 2.19 -8.03
N LEU A 21 16.68 2.82 -6.86
CA LEU A 21 16.74 4.27 -6.72
C LEU A 21 18.13 4.81 -7.09
N VAL A 22 19.20 4.10 -6.73
CA VAL A 22 20.59 4.52 -6.99
C VAL A 22 21.16 4.00 -8.31
N ALA A 23 20.46 3.09 -8.99
CA ALA A 23 20.88 2.56 -10.28
C ALA A 23 21.05 3.67 -11.32
N GLY A 24 22.22 3.71 -11.97
CA GLY A 24 22.53 4.73 -12.99
C GLY A 24 22.88 6.11 -12.43
N THR A 25 23.15 6.22 -11.13
CA THR A 25 23.62 7.45 -10.47
C THR A 25 25.10 7.35 -10.07
N ASP A 26 25.70 8.46 -9.70
CA ASP A 26 27.08 8.52 -9.16
C ASP A 26 27.17 8.06 -7.68
N TYR A 27 26.19 7.28 -7.20
CA TYR A 27 26.20 6.77 -5.83
C TYR A 27 27.33 5.75 -5.63
N PRO A 28 28.19 5.89 -4.60
CA PRO A 28 29.38 5.05 -4.47
C PRO A 28 29.05 3.55 -4.32
N PRO A 29 29.71 2.64 -5.08
CA PRO A 29 29.44 1.19 -4.99
C PRO A 29 29.59 0.62 -3.58
N ALA A 30 30.65 1.01 -2.87
CA ALA A 30 30.91 0.58 -1.50
C ALA A 30 29.80 1.01 -0.50
N ARG A 31 29.02 2.05 -0.83
CA ARG A 31 27.85 2.46 -0.05
C ARG A 31 26.57 1.80 -0.53
N ALA A 32 26.50 1.42 -1.81
CA ALA A 32 25.35 0.70 -2.37
C ALA A 32 25.21 -0.70 -1.77
N GLU A 33 26.33 -1.40 -1.55
CA GLU A 33 26.37 -2.74 -0.92
C GLU A 33 25.76 -2.78 0.49
N ARG A 34 25.71 -1.62 1.16
CA ARG A 34 25.14 -1.49 2.51
C ARG A 34 23.65 -1.16 2.51
N LEU A 35 23.07 -0.81 1.37
CA LEU A 35 21.65 -0.49 1.31
C LEU A 35 20.82 -1.74 1.61
N PRO A 36 19.69 -1.60 2.32
CA PRO A 36 18.77 -2.71 2.48
C PRO A 36 18.20 -3.13 1.12
N PHE A 37 17.98 -4.43 0.94
CA PHE A 37 17.39 -4.97 -0.29
C PHE A 37 15.96 -4.49 -0.52
N VAL A 38 15.21 -4.35 0.57
CA VAL A 38 13.80 -3.94 0.56
C VAL A 38 13.54 -2.87 1.61
N VAL A 39 12.58 -1.99 1.31
CA VAL A 39 12.11 -0.97 2.25
C VAL A 39 10.59 -0.97 2.32
N CYS A 40 10.06 -0.46 3.43
CA CYS A 40 8.63 -0.20 3.52
C CYS A 40 8.27 0.89 2.50
N ARG A 41 7.51 0.50 1.47
CA ARG A 41 7.06 1.40 0.40
C ARG A 41 5.64 1.87 0.61
N TYR A 42 4.80 1.03 1.20
CA TYR A 42 3.39 1.34 1.39
C TYR A 42 3.15 1.79 2.82
N THR A 43 2.32 2.80 2.98
CA THR A 43 1.65 2.99 4.27
C THR A 43 0.65 1.86 4.48
N GLU A 44 0.24 1.63 5.72
CA GLU A 44 -0.75 0.61 6.03
C GLU A 44 -2.03 0.85 5.22
N VAL A 45 -2.46 2.11 5.09
CA VAL A 45 -3.66 2.47 4.32
C VAL A 45 -3.49 2.11 2.84
N GLU A 46 -2.37 2.47 2.21
CA GLU A 46 -2.13 2.13 0.81
C GLU A 46 -2.13 0.62 0.57
N LEU A 47 -1.49 -0.15 1.46
CA LEU A 47 -1.47 -1.61 1.40
C LEU A 47 -2.88 -2.20 1.49
N GLN A 48 -3.65 -1.76 2.48
CA GLN A 48 -5.00 -2.28 2.70
C GLN A 48 -5.94 -1.95 1.54
N LEU A 49 -5.80 -0.78 0.92
CA LEU A 49 -6.57 -0.41 -0.27
C LEU A 49 -6.18 -1.22 -1.51
N ALA A 50 -4.90 -1.55 -1.68
CA ALA A 50 -4.46 -2.43 -2.76
C ALA A 50 -5.05 -3.84 -2.59
N LEU A 51 -5.05 -4.37 -1.36
CA LEU A 51 -5.67 -5.66 -1.05
C LEU A 51 -7.19 -5.66 -1.28
N LEU A 52 -7.88 -4.59 -0.87
CA LEU A 52 -9.31 -4.44 -1.17
C LEU A 52 -9.58 -4.47 -2.68
N THR A 53 -8.76 -3.77 -3.46
CA THR A 53 -8.91 -3.75 -4.93
C THR A 53 -8.77 -5.15 -5.51
N CYS A 54 -7.76 -5.92 -5.08
CA CYS A 54 -7.57 -7.30 -5.49
C CYS A 54 -8.77 -8.19 -5.14
N ASP A 55 -9.33 -8.05 -3.93
CA ASP A 55 -10.50 -8.82 -3.50
C ASP A 55 -11.75 -8.43 -4.32
N GLN A 56 -11.94 -7.15 -4.63
CA GLN A 56 -13.04 -6.69 -5.49
C GLN A 56 -12.92 -7.26 -6.90
N GLU A 57 -11.73 -7.26 -7.49
CA GLU A 57 -11.47 -7.87 -8.79
C GLU A 57 -11.73 -9.38 -8.78
N TRP A 58 -11.30 -10.07 -7.72
CA TRP A 58 -11.54 -11.49 -7.55
C TRP A 58 -13.05 -11.80 -7.43
N ILE A 59 -13.80 -11.02 -6.65
CA ILE A 59 -15.26 -11.15 -6.53
C ILE A 59 -15.92 -10.93 -7.89
N ALA A 60 -15.53 -9.88 -8.62
CA ALA A 60 -16.07 -9.57 -9.93
C ALA A 60 -15.87 -10.71 -10.94
N GLN A 61 -14.72 -11.39 -10.89
CA GLN A 61 -14.44 -12.55 -11.76
C GLN A 61 -15.26 -13.80 -11.41
N ARG A 62 -15.60 -14.00 -10.13
CA ARG A 62 -16.33 -15.19 -9.65
C ARG A 62 -17.85 -15.07 -9.79
N GLY A 63 -18.38 -13.85 -9.81
CA GLY A 63 -19.82 -13.58 -10.00
C GLY A 63 -20.71 -14.28 -8.96
N GLN A 64 -21.89 -14.74 -9.39
CA GLN A 64 -22.92 -15.28 -8.48
C GLN A 64 -22.49 -16.55 -7.72
N VAL A 65 -21.52 -17.31 -8.24
CA VAL A 65 -21.03 -18.56 -7.62
C VAL A 65 -20.44 -18.31 -6.23
N ALA A 66 -19.91 -17.11 -5.99
CA ALA A 66 -19.29 -16.73 -4.73
C ALA A 66 -20.05 -15.64 -3.97
N ALA A 67 -21.30 -15.30 -4.34
CA ALA A 67 -22.01 -14.13 -3.81
C ALA A 67 -22.10 -14.09 -2.28
N ALA A 68 -22.41 -15.21 -1.62
CA ALA A 68 -22.46 -15.28 -0.17
C ALA A 68 -21.09 -15.06 0.48
N ARG A 69 -20.02 -15.60 -0.12
CA ARG A 69 -18.65 -15.41 0.38
C ARG A 69 -18.16 -13.98 0.13
N ALA A 70 -18.52 -13.40 -1.00
CA ALA A 70 -18.22 -12.02 -1.35
C ALA A 70 -18.84 -11.04 -0.33
N ALA A 71 -20.10 -11.25 0.06
CA ALA A 71 -20.75 -10.41 1.07
C ALA A 71 -20.00 -10.40 2.41
N VAL A 72 -19.53 -11.57 2.86
CA VAL A 72 -18.73 -11.68 4.10
C VAL A 72 -17.40 -10.92 3.98
N ILE A 73 -16.69 -11.10 2.85
CA ILE A 73 -15.42 -10.40 2.60
C ILE A 73 -15.63 -8.88 2.61
N LEU A 74 -16.67 -8.38 1.95
CA LEU A 74 -16.96 -6.94 1.90
C LEU A 74 -17.36 -6.36 3.26
N ASP A 75 -18.02 -7.16 4.12
CA ASP A 75 -18.34 -6.75 5.49
C ASP A 75 -17.09 -6.65 6.37
N GLU A 76 -16.19 -7.65 6.28
CA GLU A 76 -14.88 -7.60 6.94
C GLU A 76 -14.07 -6.38 6.50
N TRP A 77 -14.11 -6.03 5.22
CA TRP A 77 -13.47 -4.81 4.71
C TRP A 77 -14.09 -3.53 5.27
N ARG A 78 -15.41 -3.46 5.43
CA ARG A 78 -16.08 -2.32 6.06
C ARG A 78 -15.56 -2.07 7.48
N VAL A 79 -15.47 -3.13 8.28
CA VAL A 79 -14.92 -3.07 9.65
C VAL A 79 -13.44 -2.64 9.64
N ARG A 80 -12.64 -3.19 8.72
CA ARG A 80 -11.21 -2.88 8.63
C ARG A 80 -10.97 -1.42 8.24
N LEU A 81 -11.72 -0.90 7.27
CA LEU A 81 -11.63 0.50 6.84
C LEU A 81 -12.06 1.47 7.94
N GLU A 82 -13.09 1.13 8.73
CA GLU A 82 -13.51 1.92 9.89
C GLU A 82 -12.39 1.99 10.94
N ARG A 83 -11.76 0.85 11.25
CA ARG A 83 -10.61 0.83 12.17
C ARG A 83 -9.44 1.65 11.65
N LEU A 84 -9.08 1.51 10.37
CA LEU A 84 -7.99 2.30 9.77
C LEU A 84 -8.28 3.81 9.84
N ALA A 85 -9.53 4.23 9.65
CA ALA A 85 -9.92 5.63 9.77
C ALA A 85 -9.75 6.19 11.20
N GLN A 86 -9.86 5.33 12.22
CA GLN A 86 -9.70 5.73 13.63
C GLN A 86 -8.22 5.80 14.03
N GLU A 87 -7.37 4.96 13.42
CA GLU A 87 -5.93 4.87 13.73
C GLU A 87 -5.08 5.87 12.93
N THR A 88 -5.62 6.40 11.83
CA THR A 88 -4.89 7.26 10.89
C THR A 88 -5.14 8.74 11.17
N LEU A 89 -4.07 9.53 11.20
CA LEU A 89 -4.12 11.00 11.36
C LEU A 89 -3.85 11.76 10.06
N ASP A 90 -3.36 11.09 9.01
CA ASP A 90 -3.08 11.71 7.72
C ASP A 90 -4.38 12.00 6.95
N GLN A 91 -4.62 13.27 6.64
CA GLN A 91 -5.82 13.72 5.94
C GLN A 91 -5.97 13.13 4.54
N ARG A 92 -4.85 12.90 3.83
CA ARG A 92 -4.86 12.28 2.51
C ARG A 92 -5.30 10.82 2.62
N GLU A 93 -4.78 10.10 3.60
CA GLU A 93 -5.16 8.71 3.84
C GLU A 93 -6.63 8.58 4.27
N LEU A 94 -7.10 9.46 5.15
CA LEU A 94 -8.51 9.54 5.52
C LEU A 94 -9.42 9.77 4.31
N ALA A 95 -9.01 10.64 3.38
CA ALA A 95 -9.75 10.86 2.13
C ALA A 95 -9.81 9.62 1.23
N LEU A 96 -8.71 8.86 1.15
CA LEU A 96 -8.65 7.59 0.41
C LEU A 96 -9.55 6.53 1.05
N ILE A 97 -9.52 6.39 2.39
CA ILE A 97 -10.39 5.47 3.12
C ILE A 97 -11.86 5.82 2.90
N ALA A 98 -12.21 7.11 2.98
CA ALA A 98 -13.58 7.56 2.73
C ALA A 98 -14.04 7.26 1.29
N ALA A 99 -13.14 7.38 0.30
CA ALA A 99 -13.44 7.01 -1.08
C ALA A 99 -13.66 5.49 -1.24
N ALA A 100 -12.83 4.68 -0.60
CA ALA A 100 -12.96 3.22 -0.61
C ALA A 100 -14.28 2.78 0.03
N ARG A 101 -14.69 3.36 1.17
CA ARG A 101 -15.98 3.07 1.80
C ARG A 101 -17.16 3.34 0.86
N ARG A 102 -17.16 4.49 0.17
CA ARG A 102 -18.20 4.82 -0.83
C ARG A 102 -18.25 3.84 -2.01
N SER A 103 -17.16 3.12 -2.30
CA SER A 103 -17.13 2.10 -3.33
C SER A 103 -17.76 0.77 -2.88
N LEU A 104 -17.78 0.50 -1.57
CA LEU A 104 -18.36 -0.71 -0.96
C LEU A 104 -19.88 -0.65 -0.79
N ASP A 105 -20.45 0.56 -0.81
CA ASP A 105 -21.89 0.80 -0.66
C ASP A 105 -22.62 0.87 -2.02
N ARG A 106 -21.90 0.67 -3.12
CA ARG A 106 -22.41 0.67 -4.50
C ARG A 106 -22.64 -0.74 -5.01
#